data_AF-A0A2S4Y2M1-F1
#
_entry.id   AF-A0A2S4Y2M1-F1
#
_cell.length_a   1.000
_cell.length_b   1.000
_cell.length_c   1.000
_cell.angle_alpha   90.00
_cell.angle_beta   90.00
_cell.angle_gamma   90.00
#
_symmetry.space_group_name_H-M   'P 1'
#
loop_
_entity.id
_entity.type
_entity.pdbx_description
1 polymer ?
#
loop_
_entity_poly.entity_id
_entity_poly.type
_entity_poly.pdbx_seq_one_letter_code
_entity_poly.pdbx_strand_id
1 'polypeptide(L)'
;MVGEAGRIAGHFQGELKSLGSHLESAMKAAGTLDFGGGSETPEVGLVGITLGQYTATRQNDIAFIVARAERSLQGAVDATEEYNKGDLDMAANAQDKALRAPSIDLGGPGKKGAK
;
A
#
# COMPACT_ATOMS: atom_id res chain seq x y z
N MET A 1 20.21 1.99 17.85
CA MET A 1 19.27 2.81 17.04
C MET A 1 18.84 2.11 15.75
N VAL A 2 19.76 1.54 14.95
CA VAL A 2 19.43 0.84 13.68
C VAL A 2 18.38 -0.28 13.83
N GLY A 3 18.53 -1.12 14.86
CA GLY A 3 17.60 -2.25 15.07
C GLY A 3 16.15 -1.82 15.35
N GLU A 4 15.95 -0.70 16.02
CA GLU A 4 14.59 -0.19 16.31
C GLU A 4 13.96 0.48 15.10
N ALA A 5 14.74 1.26 14.34
CA ALA A 5 14.28 1.86 13.09
C ALA A 5 13.91 0.80 12.05
N GLY A 6 14.73 -0.25 11.90
CA GLY A 6 14.44 -1.39 11.02
C GLY A 6 13.18 -2.15 11.46
N ARG A 7 12.98 -2.33 12.78
CA ARG A 7 11.78 -2.98 13.33
C ARG A 7 10.50 -2.18 13.03
N ILE A 8 10.53 -0.85 13.23
CA ILE A 8 9.40 0.03 12.92
C ILE A 8 9.11 0.04 11.42
N ALA A 9 10.15 0.13 10.58
CA ALA A 9 10.01 0.07 9.13
C ALA A 9 9.39 -1.26 8.68
N GLY A 10 9.83 -2.39 9.25
CA GLY A 10 9.27 -3.70 8.97
C GLY A 10 7.81 -3.84 9.38
N HIS A 11 7.43 -3.32 10.55
CA HIS A 11 6.03 -3.28 10.98
C HIS A 11 5.17 -2.46 10.00
N PHE A 12 5.64 -1.28 9.62
CA PHE A 12 4.91 -0.41 8.70
C PHE A 12 4.79 -1.00 7.29
N GLN A 13 5.85 -1.65 6.78
CA GLN A 13 5.77 -2.44 5.55
C GLN A 13 4.72 -3.57 5.66
N GLY A 14 4.59 -4.19 6.83
CA GLY A 14 3.51 -5.14 7.12
C GLY A 14 2.12 -4.54 6.98
N GLU A 15 1.89 -3.37 7.58
CA GLU A 15 0.64 -2.61 7.47
C GLU A 15 0.31 -2.20 6.02
N LEU A 16 1.34 -1.86 5.24
CA LEU A 16 1.16 -1.52 3.82
C LEU A 16 0.74 -2.72 2.99
N LYS A 17 1.29 -3.90 3.28
CA LYS A 17 0.91 -5.15 2.61
C LYS A 17 -0.50 -5.60 3.00
N SER A 18 -0.93 -5.32 4.23
CA SER A 18 -2.28 -5.64 4.70
C SER A 18 -3.35 -4.63 4.28
N LEU A 19 -2.97 -3.49 3.68
CA LEU A 19 -3.89 -2.41 3.29
C LEU A 19 -5.10 -2.92 2.49
N GLY A 20 -4.90 -3.84 1.55
CA GLY A 20 -5.99 -4.42 0.76
C GLY A 20 -7.01 -5.18 1.62
N SER A 21 -6.54 -5.98 2.56
CA SER A 21 -7.42 -6.71 3.51
C SER A 21 -8.12 -5.79 4.50
N HIS A 22 -7.45 -4.71 4.95
CA HIS A 22 -8.08 -3.69 5.79
C HIS A 22 -9.17 -2.94 5.03
N LEU A 23 -8.93 -2.64 3.76
CA LEU A 23 -9.91 -1.99 2.89
C LEU A 23 -11.12 -2.88 2.64
N GLU A 24 -10.91 -4.18 2.41
CA GLU A 24 -12.00 -5.18 2.34
C GLU A 24 -12.81 -5.25 3.63
N SER A 25 -12.12 -5.28 4.77
CA SER A 25 -12.76 -5.32 6.09
C SER A 25 -13.56 -4.04 6.35
N ALA A 26 -13.04 -2.88 5.96
CA ALA A 26 -13.71 -1.60 6.05
C ALA A 26 -14.95 -1.54 5.14
N MET A 27 -14.88 -2.10 3.92
CA MET A 27 -16.03 -2.20 3.03
C MET A 27 -17.15 -3.01 3.67
N LYS A 28 -16.84 -4.19 4.24
CA LYS A 28 -17.81 -5.04 4.93
C LYS A 28 -18.39 -4.36 6.17
N ALA A 29 -17.55 -3.70 6.97
CA ALA A 29 -17.96 -3.01 8.19
C ALA A 29 -18.81 -1.74 7.93
N ALA A 30 -18.55 -1.03 6.83
CA ALA A 30 -19.34 0.13 6.41
C ALA A 30 -20.75 -0.24 5.91
N GLY A 31 -21.10 -1.53 5.95
CA GLY A 31 -22.30 -2.10 5.34
C GLY A 31 -23.54 -2.25 6.21
N THR A 32 -23.49 -2.01 7.52
CA THR A 32 -24.67 -2.15 8.38
C THR A 32 -25.49 -0.86 8.45
N LEU A 33 -26.20 -0.53 7.37
CA LEU A 33 -27.39 0.32 7.45
C LEU A 33 -28.62 -0.58 7.43
N ASP A 34 -29.19 -0.83 8.61
CA ASP A 34 -30.53 -1.43 8.75
C ASP A 34 -31.56 -0.33 8.45
N PHE A 35 -32.24 -0.46 7.30
CA PHE A 35 -33.32 0.46 6.93
C PHE A 35 -34.67 0.09 7.58
N GLY A 36 -34.69 -0.84 8.55
CA GLY A 36 -35.88 -1.17 9.34
C GLY A 36 -37.02 -1.82 8.54
N GLY A 37 -36.72 -2.35 7.34
CA GLY A 37 -37.72 -2.77 6.37
C GLY A 37 -37.46 -4.16 5.80
N GLY A 38 -37.74 -5.20 6.59
CA GLY A 38 -38.25 -6.54 6.22
C GLY A 38 -37.71 -7.32 5.00
N SER A 39 -36.62 -6.90 4.35
CA SER A 39 -36.04 -7.54 3.17
C SER A 39 -34.54 -7.70 3.36
N GLU A 40 -33.99 -8.78 2.79
CA GLU A 40 -32.60 -9.21 2.92
C GLU A 40 -31.63 -8.02 2.89
N THR A 41 -31.03 -7.72 4.04
CA THR A 41 -29.99 -6.71 4.15
C THR A 41 -28.82 -7.13 3.25
N PRO A 42 -28.38 -6.28 2.30
CA PRO A 42 -27.21 -6.58 1.48
C PRO A 42 -26.00 -6.86 2.39
N GLU A 43 -25.18 -7.86 2.01
CA GLU A 43 -23.94 -8.20 2.74
C GLU A 43 -22.98 -7.00 2.86
N VAL A 44 -23.12 -6.01 1.96
CA VAL A 44 -22.38 -4.76 1.95
C VAL A 44 -23.32 -3.59 1.62
N GLY A 45 -23.46 -2.63 2.54
CA GLY A 45 -24.24 -1.40 2.37
C GLY A 45 -23.62 -0.39 1.39
N LEU A 46 -24.37 0.67 1.08
CA LEU A 46 -24.02 1.66 0.03
C LEU A 46 -22.61 2.25 0.17
N VAL A 47 -22.16 2.53 1.40
CA VAL A 47 -20.81 3.06 1.67
C VAL A 47 -19.72 2.02 1.32
N GLY A 48 -19.95 0.75 1.64
CA GLY A 48 -19.03 -0.31 1.26
C GLY A 48 -18.96 -0.51 -0.26
N ILE A 49 -20.09 -0.38 -0.97
CA ILE A 49 -20.14 -0.43 -2.43
C ILE A 49 -19.33 0.71 -3.06
N THR A 50 -19.54 1.96 -2.60
CA THR A 50 -18.83 3.12 -3.16
C THR A 50 -17.34 3.07 -2.86
N LEU A 51 -16.95 2.60 -1.67
CA LEU A 51 -15.55 2.36 -1.33
C LEU A 51 -14.90 1.29 -2.23
N GLY A 52 -15.62 0.22 -2.55
CA GLY A 52 -15.16 -0.80 -3.50
C GLY A 52 -14.95 -0.26 -4.91
N GLN A 53 -15.89 0.54 -5.40
CA GLN A 53 -15.76 1.20 -6.71
C GLN A 53 -14.60 2.21 -6.74
N TYR A 54 -14.43 3.00 -5.69
CA TYR A 54 -13.31 3.93 -5.55
C TYR A 54 -11.98 3.19 -5.60
N THR A 55 -11.88 2.10 -4.84
CA THR A 55 -10.69 1.25 -4.75
C THR A 55 -10.34 0.63 -6.10
N ALA A 56 -11.32 0.03 -6.79
CA ALA A 56 -11.12 -0.57 -8.10
C ALA A 56 -10.66 0.47 -9.13
N THR A 57 -11.27 1.66 -9.11
CA THR A 57 -10.91 2.76 -10.02
C THR A 57 -9.50 3.30 -9.78
N ARG A 58 -9.02 3.25 -8.53
CA ARG A 58 -7.72 3.79 -8.11
C ARG A 58 -6.69 2.73 -7.76
N GLN A 59 -6.90 1.49 -8.20
CA GLN A 59 -6.02 0.38 -7.83
C GLN A 59 -4.55 0.66 -8.16
N ASN A 60 -4.28 1.26 -9.32
CA ASN A 60 -2.93 1.65 -9.74
C ASN A 60 -2.33 2.74 -8.85
N ASP A 61 -3.12 3.76 -8.49
CA ASP A 61 -2.66 4.86 -7.63
C ASP A 61 -2.35 4.35 -6.22
N ILE A 62 -3.24 3.49 -5.68
CA ILE A 62 -3.06 2.87 -4.36
C ILE A 62 -1.78 2.02 -4.36
N ALA A 63 -1.59 1.18 -5.38
CA ALA A 63 -0.39 0.35 -5.49
C ALA A 63 0.88 1.19 -5.66
N PHE A 64 0.82 2.28 -6.43
CA PHE A 64 1.94 3.22 -6.58
C PHE A 64 2.31 3.87 -5.24
N ILE A 65 1.33 4.33 -4.47
CA ILE A 65 1.55 4.95 -3.16
C ILE A 65 2.18 3.94 -2.20
N VAL A 66 1.64 2.72 -2.14
CA VAL A 66 2.18 1.63 -1.31
C VAL A 66 3.64 1.34 -1.68
N ALA A 67 3.94 1.08 -2.95
CA ALA A 67 5.32 0.78 -3.36
C ALA A 67 6.28 1.95 -3.12
N ARG A 68 5.80 3.19 -3.29
CA ARG A 68 6.62 4.38 -3.03
C ARG A 68 6.94 4.52 -1.55
N ALA A 69 5.97 4.27 -0.69
CA ALA A 69 6.17 4.29 0.75
C ALA A 69 7.09 3.16 1.22
N GLU A 70 6.92 1.92 0.72
CA GLU A 70 7.84 0.81 0.98
C GLU A 70 9.28 1.17 0.58
N ARG A 71 9.47 1.73 -0.61
CA ARG A 71 10.78 2.14 -1.13
C ARG A 71 11.41 3.27 -0.31
N SER A 72 10.60 4.21 0.17
CA SER A 72 11.06 5.31 1.03
C SER A 72 11.56 4.79 2.37
N LEU A 73 10.82 3.86 2.99
CA LEU A 73 11.20 3.24 4.25
C LEU A 73 12.46 2.39 4.11
N GLN A 74 12.52 1.56 3.07
CA GLN A 74 13.70 0.74 2.81
C GLN A 74 14.93 1.62 2.57
N GLY A 75 14.80 2.69 1.78
CA GLY A 75 15.87 3.66 1.56
C GLY A 75 16.38 4.30 2.85
N ALA A 76 15.48 4.63 3.79
CA ALA A 76 15.87 5.19 5.08
C ALA A 76 16.60 4.16 5.96
N VAL A 77 16.17 2.90 5.94
CA VAL A 77 16.86 1.80 6.63
C VAL A 77 18.25 1.59 6.03
N ASP A 78 18.34 1.40 4.72
CA ASP A 78 19.60 1.17 3.99
C ASP A 78 20.58 2.33 4.21
N ALA A 79 20.11 3.58 4.07
CA ALA A 79 20.95 4.75 4.28
C ALA A 79 21.47 4.84 5.72
N THR A 80 20.63 4.49 6.71
CA THR A 80 21.05 4.46 8.11
C THR A 80 22.08 3.35 8.34
N GLU A 81 21.90 2.17 7.76
CA GLU A 81 22.87 1.08 7.88
C GLU A 81 24.23 1.47 7.31
N GLU A 82 24.28 2.04 6.10
CA GLU A 82 25.54 2.48 5.47
C GLU A 82 26.18 3.64 6.23
N TYR A 83 25.37 4.58 6.74
CA TYR A 83 25.85 5.66 7.60
C TYR A 83 26.55 5.12 8.86
N ASN A 84 25.98 4.10 9.51
CA ASN A 84 26.58 3.50 10.70
C ASN A 84 27.87 2.71 10.40
N LYS A 85 28.04 2.22 9.16
CA LYS A 85 29.30 1.63 8.69
C LYS A 85 30.37 2.70 8.37
N GLY A 86 29.98 3.98 8.34
CA GLY A 86 30.84 5.10 7.97
C GLY A 86 30.92 5.34 6.45
N ASP A 87 30.11 4.64 5.65
CA ASP A 87 30.07 4.77 4.19
C ASP A 87 29.00 5.80 3.79
N LEU A 88 29.39 7.07 3.81
CA LEU A 88 28.50 8.19 3.53
C LEU A 88 28.05 8.24 2.07
N ASP A 89 28.90 7.79 1.14
CA ASP A 89 28.58 7.75 -0.29
C ASP A 89 27.48 6.71 -0.56
N MET A 90 27.59 5.53 0.06
CA MET A 90 26.55 4.51 -0.03
C MET A 90 25.26 4.93 0.68
N ALA A 91 25.37 5.64 1.80
CA ALA A 91 24.20 6.20 2.48
C ALA A 91 23.44 7.21 1.60
N ALA A 92 24.15 8.15 0.95
CA ALA A 92 23.56 9.11 0.02
C ALA A 92 22.95 8.41 -1.20
N ASN A 93 23.66 7.43 -1.77
CA ASN A 93 23.17 6.64 -2.90
C ASN A 93 21.89 5.85 -2.56
N ALA A 94 21.77 5.34 -1.34
CA ALA A 94 20.56 4.68 -0.87
C ALA A 94 19.36 5.64 -0.83
N GLN A 95 19.55 6.87 -0.34
CA GLN A 95 18.52 7.91 -0.36
C GLN A 95 18.12 8.29 -1.80
N ASP A 96 19.10 8.52 -2.67
CA ASP A 96 18.85 8.87 -4.08
C ASP A 96 18.08 7.77 -4.83
N LYS A 97 18.42 6.50 -4.59
CA LYS A 97 17.69 5.37 -5.15
C LYS A 97 16.25 5.30 -4.64
N ALA A 98 16.01 5.68 -3.39
CA ALA A 98 14.70 5.66 -2.76
C ALA A 98 13.76 6.74 -3.34
N LEU A 99 14.30 7.88 -3.77
CA LEU A 99 13.53 8.97 -4.38
C LEU A 99 12.96 8.62 -5.76
N ARG A 100 13.53 7.64 -6.45
CA ARG A 100 13.09 7.23 -7.78
C ARG A 100 11.67 6.66 -7.70
N ALA A 101 10.81 7.10 -8.62
CA ALA A 101 9.45 6.60 -8.70
C ALA A 101 9.46 5.07 -8.90
N PRO A 102 8.61 4.31 -8.17
CA PRO A 102 8.49 2.88 -8.39
C PRO A 102 7.84 2.61 -9.75
N SER A 103 8.36 1.61 -10.45
CA SER A 103 7.70 1.05 -11.63
C SER A 103 6.67 0.03 -11.16
N ILE A 104 5.40 0.31 -11.42
CA ILE A 104 4.29 -0.59 -11.11
C ILE A 104 3.81 -1.19 -12.43
N ASP A 105 4.00 -2.49 -12.63
CA ASP A 105 3.32 -3.23 -13.71
C ASP A 105 2.23 -4.10 -13.09
N LEU A 106 0.99 -3.62 -13.17
CA LEU A 106 -0.18 -4.35 -12.68
C LEU A 106 -0.96 -5.04 -13.78
N GLY A 107 -0.43 -5.10 -15.02
CA GLY A 107 -1.15 -5.67 -16.15
C GLY A 107 -2.50 -4.97 -16.35
N GLY A 108 -2.48 -3.80 -16.99
CA GLY A 108 -3.73 -3.07 -17.26
C GLY A 108 -4.78 -3.93 -17.99
N PRO A 109 -6.09 -3.63 -17.82
CA PRO A 109 -7.13 -4.28 -18.60
C PRO A 109 -6.94 -3.93 -20.08
N GLY A 110 -6.32 -4.83 -20.85
CA GLY A 110 -6.08 -4.61 -22.28
C GLY A 110 -4.99 -5.42 -22.96
N LYS A 111 -4.21 -6.26 -22.26
CA LYS A 111 -3.22 -7.13 -22.92
C LYS A 111 -3.56 -8.62 -22.82
N LYS A 112 -4.71 -9.00 -23.39
CA LYS A 112 -4.94 -10.36 -23.86
C LYS A 112 -5.47 -10.28 -25.30
N GLY A 113 -4.62 -10.67 -26.26
CA GLY A 113 -5.04 -10.95 -27.64
C GLY A 113 -4.50 -9.99 -28.69
N ALA A 114 -3.24 -10.16 -29.07
CA ALA A 114 -2.78 -9.92 -30.44
C ALA A 114 -1.70 -10.95 -30.74
N LYS A 115 -2.13 -12.12 -31.22
CA LYS A 115 -1.35 -13.01 -32.07
C LYS A 115 -2.04 -13.06 -33.41
#